data_AF-A0A9P6I2C3-F1
#
_entry.id   AF-A0A9P6I2C3-F1
#
_cell.length_a   1.000
_cell.length_b   1.000
_cell.length_c   1.000
_cell.angle_alpha   90.00
_cell.angle_beta   90.00
_cell.angle_gamma   90.00
#
_symmetry.space_group_name_H-M   'P 1'
#
loop_
_entity.id
_entity.type
_entity.pdbx_description
1 polymer ?
#
loop_
_entity_poly.entity_id
_entity_poly.type
_entity_poly.pdbx_seq_one_letter_code
_entity_poly.pdbx_strand_id
1 'polypeptide(L)'
;MMYNTLATAALLLLSSTSGSASPLARRQEAAAATSTSVPASLPTPQEPYSWSKGWQKTFPIHQSCNATLRAQLEVGLAETQQLAAHARDHLLRFGAASEHVRKYFGNASTAAAVGWYERVASADKSAMTFRCDDPDRNCATQAGWAGHWRGDNATQETVICPLSFEIRRPLSSVCGLGYTVANSKLNTFWATDLLHRAFHVPAVSLGQVEHYAEDYASVLDLARNNATYSVVDSDALQYFAIDVWAYDVAAPGVGCSGELEEEKEDTPAATTTPPTPAATTSSAPQECHTHDDGVIHCV
;
A
#
# COMPACT_ATOMS: atom_id res chain seq x y z
N MET A 1 21.97 -0.62 30.95
CA MET A 1 22.37 -2.02 31.22
C MET A 1 23.28 -2.47 30.08
N MET A 2 24.59 -2.54 30.33
CA MET A 2 25.60 -2.95 29.35
C MET A 2 25.86 -4.44 29.53
N TYR A 3 25.73 -5.23 28.46
CA TYR A 3 26.13 -6.64 28.45
C TYR A 3 27.45 -6.78 27.68
N ASN A 4 28.48 -7.21 28.42
CA ASN A 4 29.71 -7.80 27.91
C ASN A 4 29.54 -9.32 27.98
N THR A 5 29.93 -10.06 26.94
CA THR A 5 30.53 -11.39 27.12
C THR A 5 31.37 -11.79 25.92
N LEU A 6 32.56 -12.27 26.24
CA LEU A 6 33.67 -12.68 25.39
C LEU A 6 33.47 -14.09 24.82
N ALA A 7 34.02 -14.33 23.63
CA ALA A 7 34.12 -15.65 22.99
C ALA A 7 35.47 -16.31 23.31
N THR A 8 35.45 -17.59 23.64
CA THR A 8 36.63 -18.46 23.77
C THR A 8 36.48 -19.66 22.85
N ALA A 9 37.44 -19.85 21.95
CA ALA A 9 37.59 -21.02 21.08
C ALA A 9 38.70 -21.93 21.63
N ALA A 10 38.48 -23.25 21.60
CA ALA A 10 39.50 -24.24 21.90
C ALA A 10 39.50 -25.37 20.85
N LEU A 11 40.64 -25.52 20.18
CA LEU A 11 41.04 -26.67 19.36
C LEU A 11 41.27 -27.90 20.25
N LEU A 12 41.03 -29.11 19.72
CA LEU A 12 41.72 -30.32 20.17
C LEU A 12 41.89 -31.34 19.03
N LEU A 13 43.03 -32.02 19.10
CA LEU A 13 43.78 -32.72 18.06
C LEU A 13 43.39 -34.19 17.87
N LEU A 14 43.77 -34.72 16.69
CA LEU A 14 43.76 -36.12 16.29
C LEU A 14 44.70 -37.00 17.14
N SER A 15 44.39 -38.29 17.25
CA SER A 15 45.37 -39.36 17.53
C SER A 15 44.95 -40.67 16.88
N SER A 16 45.82 -41.19 16.03
CA SER A 16 45.80 -42.48 15.34
C SER A 16 46.54 -43.54 16.15
N THR A 17 46.09 -44.81 16.12
CA THR A 17 46.92 -45.96 16.48
C THR A 17 46.75 -47.12 15.51
N SER A 18 47.89 -47.56 14.99
CA SER A 18 48.12 -48.66 14.07
C SER A 18 48.16 -50.03 14.78
N GLY A 19 47.77 -51.10 14.08
CA GLY A 19 47.97 -52.48 14.51
C GLY A 19 48.38 -53.37 13.33
N SER A 20 49.59 -53.90 13.38
CA SER A 20 50.17 -54.86 12.42
C SER A 20 49.85 -56.31 12.81
N ALA A 21 49.54 -57.16 11.83
CA ALA A 21 49.60 -58.62 11.97
C ALA A 21 50.05 -59.27 10.65
N SER A 22 51.01 -60.21 10.77
CA SER A 22 51.72 -60.95 9.72
C SER A 22 51.05 -62.30 9.38
N PRO A 23 51.47 -63.01 8.31
CA PRO A 23 50.55 -63.65 7.37
C PRO A 23 50.22 -65.11 7.73
N LEU A 24 49.00 -65.54 7.39
CA LEU A 24 48.61 -66.95 7.36
C LEU A 24 48.15 -67.36 5.96
N ALA A 25 48.44 -68.63 5.66
CA ALA A 25 48.46 -69.25 4.35
C ALA A 25 47.15 -69.14 3.55
N ARG A 26 47.33 -68.98 2.24
CA ARG A 26 46.32 -68.86 1.20
C ARG A 26 45.51 -70.15 1.07
N ARG A 27 44.29 -70.18 1.60
CA ARG A 27 43.27 -71.16 1.21
C ARG A 27 42.54 -70.60 -0.02
N GLN A 28 42.57 -71.35 -1.12
CA GLN A 28 41.87 -70.99 -2.34
C GLN A 28 40.38 -71.28 -2.13
N GLU A 29 39.66 -70.28 -1.64
CA GLU A 29 38.20 -70.29 -1.56
C GLU A 29 37.64 -69.99 -2.96
N ALA A 30 36.68 -70.81 -3.38
CA ALA A 30 35.97 -70.65 -4.63
C ALA A 30 35.36 -69.24 -4.69
N ALA A 31 35.48 -68.58 -5.85
CA ALA A 31 34.90 -67.27 -6.09
C ALA A 31 33.36 -67.35 -5.95
N ALA A 32 32.87 -67.06 -4.75
CA ALA A 32 31.49 -66.66 -4.55
C ALA A 32 31.35 -65.29 -5.23
N ALA A 33 30.48 -65.20 -6.22
CA ALA A 33 30.13 -63.95 -6.86
C ALA A 33 29.52 -63.01 -5.80
N THR A 34 30.32 -62.10 -5.26
CA THR A 34 29.86 -61.04 -4.37
C THR A 34 29.01 -60.09 -5.19
N SER A 35 27.69 -60.32 -5.20
CA SER A 35 26.73 -59.36 -5.69
C SER A 35 26.90 -58.06 -4.90
N THR A 36 27.56 -57.09 -5.50
CA THR A 36 27.67 -55.73 -4.96
C THR A 36 26.27 -55.14 -5.05
N SER A 37 25.47 -55.29 -3.98
CA SER A 37 24.24 -54.53 -3.84
C SER A 37 24.66 -53.07 -3.73
N VAL A 38 24.33 -52.29 -4.77
CA VAL A 38 24.35 -50.83 -4.67
C VAL A 38 23.45 -50.50 -3.48
N PRO A 39 23.95 -49.86 -2.41
CA PRO A 39 23.09 -49.44 -1.33
C PRO A 39 22.00 -48.57 -1.95
N ALA A 40 20.75 -49.00 -1.79
CA ALA A 40 19.61 -48.22 -2.21
C ALA A 40 19.79 -46.81 -1.65
N SER A 41 19.79 -45.81 -2.53
CA SER A 41 19.85 -44.41 -2.15
C SER A 41 18.82 -44.19 -1.06
N LEU A 42 19.28 -43.87 0.15
CA LEU A 42 18.40 -43.47 1.23
C LEU A 42 17.53 -42.33 0.67
N PRO A 43 16.20 -42.39 0.85
CA PRO A 43 15.35 -41.29 0.43
C PRO A 43 15.92 -40.01 1.05
N THR A 44 16.21 -39.02 0.18
CA THR A 44 16.68 -37.72 0.62
C THR A 44 15.71 -37.23 1.70
N PRO A 45 16.18 -36.86 2.91
CA PRO A 45 15.30 -36.36 3.95
C PRO A 45 14.48 -35.21 3.36
N GLN A 46 13.16 -35.41 3.27
CA GLN A 46 12.28 -34.37 2.81
C GLN A 46 12.40 -33.22 3.82
N GLU A 47 12.71 -32.01 3.35
CA GLU A 47 12.73 -30.85 4.23
C GLU A 47 11.39 -30.76 4.97
N PRO A 48 11.39 -30.54 6.29
CA PRO A 48 10.16 -30.33 7.04
C PRO A 48 9.32 -29.22 6.40
N TYR A 49 8.01 -29.44 6.30
CA TYR A 49 7.09 -28.42 5.79
C TYR A 49 7.19 -27.15 6.64
N SER A 50 7.43 -26.01 5.97
CA SER A 50 7.46 -24.69 6.59
C SER A 50 6.36 -23.84 5.96
N TRP A 51 5.29 -23.60 6.72
CA TRP A 51 4.12 -22.84 6.28
C TRP A 51 4.44 -21.39 5.92
N SER A 52 5.54 -20.85 6.44
CA SER A 52 6.02 -19.49 6.19
C SER A 52 7.13 -19.42 5.14
N LYS A 53 7.51 -20.54 4.51
CA LYS A 53 8.57 -20.56 3.49
C LYS A 53 8.16 -19.67 2.32
N GLY A 54 8.99 -18.66 2.02
CA GLY A 54 8.74 -17.70 0.94
C GLY A 54 7.81 -16.54 1.31
N TRP A 55 7.28 -16.47 2.54
CA TRP A 55 6.41 -15.39 2.96
C TRP A 55 7.19 -14.06 3.05
N GLN A 56 6.89 -13.14 2.13
CA GLN A 56 7.46 -11.80 2.11
C GLN A 56 6.45 -10.78 2.65
N LYS A 57 6.67 -10.31 3.89
CA LYS A 57 5.75 -9.36 4.55
C LYS A 57 5.96 -7.91 4.15
N THR A 58 7.16 -7.57 3.67
CA THR A 58 7.50 -6.23 3.18
C THR A 58 7.16 -6.10 1.70
N PHE A 59 6.88 -4.88 1.26
CA PHE A 59 6.61 -4.62 -0.14
C PHE A 59 7.88 -4.78 -1.01
N PRO A 60 7.87 -5.63 -2.04
CA PRO A 60 9.00 -5.75 -2.96
C PRO A 60 9.17 -4.48 -3.79
N ILE A 61 10.43 -4.07 -4.02
CA ILE A 61 10.79 -2.94 -4.88
C ILE A 61 11.59 -3.45 -6.07
N HIS A 62 11.12 -3.14 -7.27
CA HIS A 62 11.75 -3.54 -8.53
C HIS A 62 13.15 -2.91 -8.69
N GLN A 63 13.98 -3.55 -9.52
CA GLN A 63 15.37 -3.12 -9.77
C GLN A 63 15.48 -1.80 -10.55
N SER A 64 14.37 -1.32 -11.12
CA SER A 64 14.33 -0.03 -11.82
C SER A 64 14.46 1.18 -10.89
N CYS A 65 14.23 1.00 -9.59
CA CYS A 65 14.50 2.03 -8.59
C CYS A 65 16.01 2.07 -8.28
N ASN A 66 16.66 3.18 -8.61
CA ASN A 66 18.05 3.41 -8.20
C ASN A 66 18.17 3.50 -6.66
N ALA A 67 19.40 3.52 -6.14
CA ALA A 67 19.64 3.50 -4.69
C ALA A 67 18.92 4.61 -3.91
N THR A 68 18.85 5.83 -4.45
CA THR A 68 18.18 6.96 -3.80
C THR A 68 16.66 6.81 -3.80
N LEU A 69 16.08 6.44 -4.95
CA LEU A 69 14.63 6.22 -5.07
C LEU A 69 14.18 5.04 -4.20
N ARG A 70 14.98 3.96 -4.19
CA ARG A 70 14.73 2.80 -3.34
C ARG A 70 14.74 3.20 -1.86
N ALA A 71 15.74 3.93 -1.38
CA ALA A 71 15.80 4.33 0.03
C ALA A 71 14.59 5.16 0.47
N GLN A 72 14.12 6.10 -0.37
CA GLN A 72 12.91 6.88 -0.06
C GLN A 72 11.65 6.02 -0.06
N LEU A 73 11.52 5.13 -1.06
CA LEU A 73 10.37 4.26 -1.20
C LEU A 73 10.30 3.19 -0.10
N GLU A 74 11.45 2.67 0.36
CA GLU A 74 11.53 1.77 1.52
C GLU A 74 10.96 2.42 2.78
N VAL A 75 11.29 3.70 3.03
CA VAL A 75 10.72 4.46 4.15
C VAL A 75 9.21 4.63 3.98
N GLY A 76 8.76 5.08 2.81
CA GLY A 76 7.33 5.28 2.55
C GLY A 76 6.50 3.99 2.68
N LEU A 77 7.02 2.86 2.19
CA LEU A 77 6.37 1.55 2.29
C LEU A 77 6.35 1.04 3.74
N ALA A 78 7.39 1.28 4.52
CA ALA A 78 7.39 0.97 5.95
C ALA A 78 6.36 1.82 6.71
N GLU A 79 6.29 3.12 6.43
CA GLU A 79 5.26 4.02 6.98
C GLU A 79 3.85 3.60 6.55
N THR A 80 3.67 3.08 5.34
CA THR A 80 2.39 2.53 4.86
C THR A 80 1.96 1.32 5.69
N GLN A 81 2.87 0.38 5.96
CA GLN A 81 2.57 -0.77 6.83
C GLN A 81 2.25 -0.32 8.25
N GLN A 82 2.96 0.70 8.76
CA GLN A 82 2.70 1.28 10.07
C GLN A 82 1.32 1.94 10.15
N LEU A 83 0.95 2.75 9.15
CA LEU A 83 -0.34 3.41 9.05
C LEU A 83 -1.49 2.39 9.02
N ALA A 84 -1.37 1.35 8.18
CA ALA A 84 -2.37 0.30 8.10
C ALA A 84 -2.47 -0.51 9.41
N ALA A 85 -1.35 -0.90 10.01
CA ALA A 85 -1.34 -1.59 11.30
C ALA A 85 -2.02 -0.75 12.39
N HIS A 86 -1.76 0.56 12.43
CA HIS A 86 -2.40 1.47 13.36
C HIS A 86 -3.92 1.55 13.14
N ALA A 87 -4.36 1.72 11.89
CA ALA A 87 -5.79 1.77 11.55
C ALA A 87 -6.53 0.48 11.95
N ARG A 88 -5.93 -0.69 11.67
CA ARG A 88 -6.41 -2.00 12.13
C ARG A 88 -6.56 -2.03 13.65
N ASP A 89 -5.52 -1.61 14.37
CA ASP A 89 -5.51 -1.66 15.83
C ASP A 89 -6.50 -0.69 16.46
N HIS A 90 -6.71 0.49 15.87
CA HIS A 90 -7.76 1.42 16.28
C HIS A 90 -9.15 0.78 16.15
N LEU A 91 -9.44 0.12 15.02
CA LEU A 91 -10.70 -0.59 14.80
C LEU A 91 -10.92 -1.70 15.83
N LEU A 92 -9.89 -2.52 16.08
CA LEU A 92 -9.96 -3.62 17.04
C LEU A 92 -10.09 -3.15 18.48
N ARG A 93 -9.48 -2.02 18.83
CA ARG A 93 -9.49 -1.47 20.18
C ARG A 93 -10.80 -0.76 20.51
N PHE A 94 -11.30 0.09 19.62
CA PHE A 94 -12.40 0.99 19.93
C PHE A 94 -13.72 0.61 19.25
N GLY A 95 -13.66 -0.04 18.09
CA GLY A 95 -14.85 -0.41 17.31
C GLY A 95 -15.85 0.75 17.18
N ALA A 96 -17.13 0.43 17.31
CA ALA A 96 -18.22 1.41 17.18
C ALA A 96 -18.24 2.51 18.27
N ALA A 97 -17.42 2.40 19.32
CA ALA A 97 -17.32 3.45 20.34
C ALA A 97 -16.56 4.69 19.83
N SER A 98 -15.65 4.51 18.86
CA SER A 98 -14.88 5.60 18.26
C SER A 98 -15.73 6.48 17.34
N GLU A 99 -15.62 7.79 17.50
CA GLU A 99 -16.23 8.77 16.60
C GLU A 99 -15.69 8.66 15.18
N HIS A 100 -14.39 8.40 15.03
CA HIS A 100 -13.74 8.21 13.73
C HIS A 100 -14.29 6.97 13.01
N VAL A 101 -14.53 5.88 13.74
CA VAL A 101 -15.12 4.67 13.16
C VAL A 101 -16.53 4.93 12.65
N ARG A 102 -17.37 5.61 13.46
CA ARG A 102 -18.73 5.98 13.04
C ARG A 102 -18.72 6.98 11.87
N LYS A 103 -17.75 7.90 11.86
CA LYS A 103 -17.57 8.93 10.82
C LYS A 103 -17.31 8.31 9.44
N TYR A 104 -16.43 7.31 9.35
CA TYR A 104 -15.98 6.75 8.08
C TYR A 104 -16.67 5.44 7.69
N PHE A 105 -17.22 4.70 8.64
CA PHE A 105 -17.84 3.39 8.37
C PHE A 105 -19.29 3.30 8.85
N GLY A 106 -19.88 4.38 9.37
CA GLY A 106 -21.27 4.40 9.80
C GLY A 106 -21.59 3.31 10.80
N ASN A 107 -22.59 2.48 10.48
CA ASN A 107 -22.99 1.31 11.26
C ASN A 107 -22.52 -0.04 10.66
N ALA A 108 -21.65 -0.02 9.64
CA ALA A 108 -21.19 -1.23 8.99
C ALA A 108 -20.27 -2.07 9.90
N SER A 109 -20.23 -3.37 9.64
CA SER A 109 -19.23 -4.25 10.27
C SER A 109 -17.84 -3.89 9.75
N THR A 110 -16.93 -3.54 10.66
CA THR A 110 -15.56 -3.17 10.31
C THR A 110 -14.63 -4.37 10.08
N ALA A 111 -15.16 -5.60 10.12
CA ALA A 111 -14.36 -6.81 9.92
C ALA A 111 -13.65 -6.82 8.56
N ALA A 112 -14.30 -6.32 7.50
CA ALA A 112 -13.68 -6.17 6.18
C ALA A 112 -12.52 -5.17 6.21
N ALA A 113 -12.75 -3.97 6.76
CA ALA A 113 -11.71 -2.94 6.90
C ALA A 113 -10.50 -3.45 7.71
N VAL A 114 -10.73 -4.13 8.84
CA VAL A 114 -9.67 -4.80 9.62
C VAL A 114 -8.87 -5.77 8.75
N GLY A 115 -9.56 -6.59 7.96
CA GLY A 115 -8.94 -7.52 7.02
C GLY A 115 -8.08 -6.82 5.97
N TRP A 116 -8.56 -5.74 5.37
CA TRP A 116 -7.82 -4.99 4.35
C TRP A 116 -6.55 -4.35 4.90
N TYR A 117 -6.64 -3.71 6.07
CA TYR A 117 -5.47 -3.17 6.74
C TYR A 117 -4.49 -4.27 7.18
N GLU A 118 -4.97 -5.42 7.65
CA GLU A 118 -4.11 -6.56 8.01
C GLU A 118 -3.37 -7.11 6.78
N ARG A 119 -4.02 -7.14 5.61
CA ARG A 119 -3.36 -7.58 4.39
C ARG A 119 -2.23 -6.63 3.98
N VAL A 120 -2.45 -5.33 4.07
CA VAL A 120 -1.39 -4.32 3.86
C VAL A 120 -0.28 -4.50 4.90
N ALA A 121 -0.62 -4.63 6.19
CA ALA A 121 0.37 -4.74 7.27
C ALA A 121 1.21 -6.02 7.18
N SER A 122 0.59 -7.17 6.88
CA SER A 122 1.18 -8.48 7.20
C SER A 122 1.04 -9.57 6.14
N ALA A 123 0.13 -9.46 5.14
CA ALA A 123 -0.04 -10.53 4.16
C ALA A 123 1.22 -10.77 3.32
N ASP A 124 1.27 -11.92 2.64
CA ASP A 124 2.34 -12.22 1.70
C ASP A 124 2.24 -11.31 0.46
N LYS A 125 3.33 -10.61 0.19
CA LYS A 125 3.48 -9.63 -0.90
C LYS A 125 4.48 -10.10 -1.94
N SER A 126 4.95 -11.35 -1.86
CA SER A 126 5.88 -11.95 -2.82
C SER A 126 5.39 -11.86 -4.28
N ALA A 127 4.07 -11.80 -4.49
CA ALA A 127 3.45 -11.70 -5.81
C ALA A 127 3.41 -10.28 -6.40
N MET A 128 3.67 -9.22 -5.63
CA MET A 128 3.53 -7.83 -6.07
C MET A 128 4.85 -7.06 -6.10
N THR A 129 4.91 -5.92 -6.78
CA THR A 129 6.09 -5.06 -6.76
C THR A 129 5.78 -3.59 -7.04
N PHE A 130 6.57 -2.69 -6.44
CA PHE A 130 6.62 -1.28 -6.76
C PHE A 130 7.83 -0.98 -7.63
N ARG A 131 7.64 -0.22 -8.71
CA ARG A 131 8.68 0.04 -9.71
C ARG A 131 8.81 1.53 -10.02
N CYS A 132 10.01 1.95 -10.45
CA CYS A 132 10.33 3.36 -10.73
C CYS A 132 10.58 3.65 -12.23
N ASP A 133 10.55 2.62 -13.07
CA ASP A 133 10.40 2.76 -14.51
C ASP A 133 8.92 2.89 -14.88
N ASP A 134 8.64 3.40 -16.08
CA ASP A 134 7.29 3.65 -16.59
C ASP A 134 7.06 2.85 -17.89
N PRO A 135 6.83 1.53 -17.80
CA PRO A 135 6.64 0.70 -18.99
C PRO A 135 5.45 1.13 -19.85
N ASP A 136 4.41 1.67 -19.21
CA ASP A 136 3.15 2.05 -19.85
C ASP A 136 3.14 3.51 -20.34
N ARG A 137 4.19 4.27 -20.04
CA ARG A 137 4.38 5.70 -20.39
C ARG A 137 3.34 6.63 -19.78
N ASN A 138 2.65 6.21 -18.72
CA ASN A 138 1.61 7.02 -18.09
C ASN A 138 2.20 8.17 -17.29
N CYS A 139 3.36 8.00 -16.65
CA CYS A 139 4.07 9.11 -16.00
C CYS A 139 4.49 10.19 -17.01
N ALA A 140 4.87 9.77 -18.22
CA ALA A 140 5.31 10.69 -19.27
C ALA A 140 4.16 11.40 -19.99
N THR A 141 2.97 10.79 -20.05
CA THR A 141 1.84 11.28 -20.86
C THR A 141 0.72 11.89 -20.04
N GLN A 142 0.58 11.53 -18.77
CA GLN A 142 -0.48 12.02 -17.90
C GLN A 142 0.05 13.13 -16.99
N ALA A 143 -0.31 14.37 -17.30
CA ALA A 143 0.14 15.53 -16.55
C ALA A 143 -0.30 15.43 -15.07
N GLY A 144 0.66 15.62 -14.15
CA GLY A 144 0.41 15.61 -12.71
C GLY A 144 0.27 14.21 -12.09
N TRP A 145 0.39 13.13 -12.87
CA TRP A 145 0.40 11.78 -12.29
C TRP A 145 1.67 11.54 -11.49
N ALA A 146 1.48 11.22 -10.21
CA ALA A 146 2.57 10.86 -9.31
C ALA A 146 2.85 9.34 -9.34
N GLY A 147 2.04 8.56 -10.05
CA GLY A 147 2.20 7.13 -10.27
C GLY A 147 0.87 6.47 -10.58
N HIS A 148 0.89 5.18 -10.88
CA HIS A 148 -0.30 4.45 -11.28
C HIS A 148 -0.15 2.95 -11.01
N TRP A 149 -1.29 2.27 -10.87
CA TRP A 149 -1.37 0.82 -11.01
C TRP A 149 -1.31 0.46 -12.50
N ARG A 150 -0.70 -0.68 -12.85
CA ARG A 150 -0.53 -1.08 -14.26
C ARG A 150 -1.76 -1.76 -14.88
N GLY A 151 -2.80 -2.04 -14.08
CA GLY A 151 -4.02 -2.66 -14.58
C GLY A 151 -3.76 -4.00 -15.27
N ASP A 152 -4.43 -4.25 -16.38
CA ASP A 152 -4.33 -5.49 -17.15
C ASP A 152 -2.92 -5.74 -17.73
N ASN A 153 -2.08 -4.70 -17.87
CA ASN A 153 -0.71 -4.88 -18.38
C ASN A 153 0.18 -5.62 -17.37
N ALA A 154 -0.07 -5.45 -16.06
CA ALA A 154 0.54 -6.21 -14.98
C ALA A 154 -0.19 -5.94 -13.65
N THR A 155 -1.19 -6.75 -13.34
CA THR A 155 -2.11 -6.51 -12.21
C THR A 155 -1.44 -6.49 -10.85
N GLN A 156 -0.23 -7.04 -10.72
CA GLN A 156 0.51 -7.08 -9.46
C GLN A 156 1.54 -5.94 -9.31
N GLU A 157 1.53 -4.96 -10.20
CA GLU A 157 2.57 -3.95 -10.27
C GLU A 157 2.02 -2.53 -10.15
N THR A 158 2.73 -1.71 -9.37
CA THR A 158 2.51 -0.27 -9.27
C THR A 158 3.75 0.49 -9.69
N VAL A 159 3.57 1.52 -10.50
CA VAL A 159 4.59 2.47 -10.92
C VAL A 159 4.57 3.71 -10.02
N ILE A 160 5.75 4.12 -9.55
CA ILE A 160 5.99 5.39 -8.86
C ILE A 160 6.64 6.36 -9.86
N CYS A 161 5.94 7.45 -10.20
CA CYS A 161 6.49 8.48 -11.09
C CYS A 161 7.47 9.40 -10.34
N PRO A 162 8.39 10.08 -11.06
CA PRO A 162 9.32 11.05 -10.46
C PRO A 162 8.66 12.07 -9.53
N LEU A 163 7.49 12.58 -9.92
CA LEU A 163 6.73 13.57 -9.16
C LEU A 163 6.44 13.12 -7.71
N SER A 164 6.22 11.83 -7.44
CA SER A 164 6.01 11.35 -6.07
C SER A 164 7.20 11.68 -5.15
N PHE A 165 8.42 11.54 -5.66
CA PHE A 165 9.63 11.82 -4.88
C PHE A 165 9.86 13.31 -4.62
N GLU A 166 9.15 14.19 -5.33
CA GLU A 166 9.21 15.64 -5.14
C GLU A 166 8.14 16.14 -4.16
N ILE A 167 6.95 15.55 -4.18
CA ILE A 167 5.78 16.14 -3.51
C ILE A 167 5.30 15.35 -2.29
N ARG A 168 5.63 14.05 -2.18
CA ARG A 168 5.14 13.21 -1.08
C ARG A 168 5.92 13.50 0.19
N ARG A 169 5.19 13.69 1.28
CA ARG A 169 5.76 13.98 2.60
C ARG A 169 5.84 12.71 3.46
N PRO A 170 6.78 12.64 4.43
CA PRO A 170 6.84 11.53 5.36
C PRO A 170 5.65 11.57 6.35
N LEU A 171 5.23 10.41 6.84
CA LEU A 171 4.13 10.27 7.80
C LEU A 171 4.36 11.04 9.11
N SER A 172 5.63 11.24 9.49
CA SER A 172 6.02 12.07 10.65
C SER A 172 5.65 13.55 10.53
N SER A 173 5.22 14.02 9.36
CA SER A 173 4.83 15.42 9.11
C SER A 173 3.32 15.64 9.07
N VAL A 174 2.50 14.63 9.36
CA VAL A 174 1.04 14.76 9.47
C VAL A 174 0.67 15.85 10.47
N CYS A 175 -0.38 16.62 10.16
CA CYS A 175 -0.80 17.84 10.87
C CYS A 175 0.18 19.03 10.82
N GLY A 176 1.34 18.87 10.17
CA GLY A 176 2.27 19.95 9.91
C GLY A 176 1.89 20.80 8.69
N LEU A 177 2.45 22.00 8.61
CA LEU A 177 2.39 22.87 7.42
C LEU A 177 0.95 23.16 6.92
N GLY A 178 -0.01 23.26 7.84
CA GLY A 178 -1.41 23.57 7.52
C GLY A 178 -2.20 22.40 6.92
N TYR A 179 -1.67 21.17 6.92
CA TYR A 179 -2.43 20.00 6.48
C TYR A 179 -3.63 19.76 7.40
N THR A 180 -4.80 19.57 6.80
CA THR A 180 -5.99 19.02 7.46
C THR A 180 -6.52 17.87 6.62
N VAL A 181 -7.11 16.87 7.27
CA VAL A 181 -7.65 15.69 6.57
C VAL A 181 -8.77 16.09 5.61
N ALA A 182 -9.63 17.03 6.01
CA ALA A 182 -10.78 17.48 5.21
C ALA A 182 -10.40 18.29 3.97
N ASN A 183 -9.39 19.17 4.05
CA ASN A 183 -9.13 20.17 3.01
C ASN A 183 -7.80 19.96 2.26
N SER A 184 -7.12 18.83 2.48
CA SER A 184 -5.85 18.51 1.82
C SER A 184 -5.94 17.24 0.99
N LYS A 185 -5.14 17.15 -0.08
CA LYS A 185 -5.13 15.96 -0.94
C LYS A 185 -4.77 14.71 -0.14
N LEU A 186 -5.54 13.66 -0.33
CA LEU A 186 -5.38 12.40 0.39
C LEU A 186 -3.99 11.78 0.21
N ASN A 187 -3.45 11.92 -0.99
CA ASN A 187 -2.12 11.45 -1.36
C ASN A 187 -0.96 12.37 -0.92
N THR A 188 -1.15 13.32 -0.01
CA THR A 188 -0.08 14.23 0.45
C THR A 188 1.12 13.49 1.06
N PHE A 189 0.86 12.38 1.77
CA PHE A 189 1.90 11.58 2.43
C PHE A 189 2.22 10.33 1.62
N TRP A 190 3.47 9.87 1.71
CA TRP A 190 3.86 8.58 1.13
C TRP A 190 2.95 7.45 1.61
N ALA A 191 2.68 7.39 2.91
CA ALA A 191 1.91 6.31 3.51
C ALA A 191 0.48 6.20 2.97
N THR A 192 -0.22 7.30 2.71
CA THR A 192 -1.59 7.28 2.19
C THR A 192 -1.61 6.98 0.68
N ASP A 193 -0.73 7.61 -0.10
CA ASP A 193 -0.60 7.34 -1.55
C ASP A 193 -0.24 5.87 -1.84
N LEU A 194 0.68 5.31 -1.06
CA LEU A 194 1.08 3.90 -1.20
C LEU A 194 0.03 2.93 -0.67
N LEU A 195 -0.74 3.31 0.35
CA LEU A 195 -1.88 2.52 0.84
C LEU A 195 -2.94 2.36 -0.25
N HIS A 196 -3.32 3.46 -0.93
CA HIS A 196 -4.19 3.45 -2.09
C HIS A 196 -3.70 2.48 -3.16
N ARG A 197 -2.44 2.63 -3.57
CA ARG A 197 -1.84 1.79 -4.62
C ARG A 197 -1.81 0.32 -4.24
N ALA A 198 -1.57 0.01 -2.96
CA ALA A 198 -1.66 -1.35 -2.47
C ALA A 198 -3.09 -1.90 -2.61
N PHE A 199 -4.13 -1.11 -2.38
CA PHE A 199 -5.52 -1.54 -2.58
C PHE A 199 -5.89 -1.81 -4.05
N HIS A 200 -5.21 -1.20 -5.01
CA HIS A 200 -5.39 -1.58 -6.41
C HIS A 200 -4.80 -2.95 -6.77
N VAL A 201 -3.89 -3.49 -5.95
CA VAL A 201 -3.18 -4.74 -6.28
C VAL A 201 -3.93 -5.97 -5.76
N PRO A 202 -4.31 -6.94 -6.60
CA PRO A 202 -5.12 -8.10 -6.17
C PRO A 202 -4.45 -8.97 -5.11
N ALA A 203 -3.12 -9.04 -5.05
CA ALA A 203 -2.44 -9.74 -3.95
C ALA A 203 -2.78 -9.13 -2.58
N VAL A 204 -3.20 -7.86 -2.51
CA VAL A 204 -3.63 -7.18 -1.29
C VAL A 204 -5.15 -7.08 -1.21
N SER A 205 -5.85 -6.63 -2.25
CA SER A 205 -7.29 -6.36 -2.15
C SER A 205 -8.20 -7.50 -2.58
N LEU A 206 -7.65 -8.56 -3.18
CA LEU A 206 -8.43 -9.64 -3.80
C LEU A 206 -9.44 -9.11 -4.86
N GLY A 207 -9.21 -7.91 -5.40
CA GLY A 207 -10.13 -7.24 -6.31
C GLY A 207 -11.46 -6.85 -5.65
N GLN A 208 -11.47 -6.60 -4.34
CA GLN A 208 -12.67 -6.23 -3.58
C GLN A 208 -12.67 -4.79 -3.07
N VAL A 209 -11.52 -4.11 -3.09
CA VAL A 209 -11.40 -2.71 -2.67
C VAL A 209 -11.44 -1.85 -3.93
N GLU A 210 -12.45 -0.99 -4.05
CA GLU A 210 -12.73 -0.16 -5.23
C GLU A 210 -12.94 1.32 -4.85
N HIS A 211 -13.34 2.15 -5.82
CA HIS A 211 -13.69 3.56 -5.64
C HIS A 211 -15.20 3.74 -5.73
N TYR A 212 -15.85 3.79 -4.57
CA TYR A 212 -17.26 4.14 -4.40
C TYR A 212 -17.45 5.62 -4.03
N ALA A 213 -16.40 6.24 -3.51
CA ALA A 213 -16.26 7.68 -3.27
C ALA A 213 -14.87 8.14 -3.75
N GLU A 214 -14.72 9.44 -4.02
CA GLU A 214 -13.49 10.02 -4.61
C GLU A 214 -12.92 11.21 -3.81
N ASP A 215 -13.65 11.69 -2.81
CA ASP A 215 -13.25 12.82 -1.97
C ASP A 215 -13.77 12.70 -0.53
N TYR A 216 -13.35 13.64 0.33
CA TYR A 216 -13.70 13.60 1.74
C TYR A 216 -15.22 13.70 1.96
N ALA A 217 -15.92 14.56 1.22
CA ALA A 217 -17.36 14.77 1.39
C ALA A 217 -18.15 13.52 0.96
N SER A 218 -17.82 12.95 -0.19
CA SER A 218 -18.43 11.74 -0.73
C SER A 218 -18.15 10.52 0.15
N VAL A 219 -16.98 10.41 0.77
CA VAL A 219 -16.68 9.36 1.75
C VAL A 219 -17.58 9.46 2.99
N LEU A 220 -17.80 10.67 3.51
CA LEU A 220 -18.71 10.88 4.64
C LEU A 220 -20.17 10.61 4.27
N ASP A 221 -20.57 10.96 3.04
CA ASP A 221 -21.90 10.64 2.52
C ASP A 221 -22.09 9.13 2.37
N LEU A 222 -21.10 8.44 1.80
CA LEU A 222 -21.08 6.99 1.65
C LEU A 222 -21.24 6.29 3.01
N ALA A 223 -20.53 6.76 4.04
CA ALA A 223 -20.64 6.22 5.39
C ALA A 223 -22.03 6.39 6.01
N ARG A 224 -22.74 7.48 5.67
CA ARG A 224 -24.09 7.76 6.20
C ARG A 224 -25.17 6.99 5.46
N ASN A 225 -25.08 6.95 4.14
CA ASN A 225 -26.17 6.49 3.28
C ASN A 225 -25.94 5.07 2.75
N ASN A 226 -24.70 4.59 2.70
CA ASN A 226 -24.36 3.31 2.11
C ASN A 226 -23.12 2.65 2.75
N ALA A 227 -23.11 2.62 4.09
CA ALA A 227 -21.98 2.22 4.93
C ALA A 227 -21.33 0.86 4.57
N THR A 228 -22.09 -0.07 3.99
CA THR A 228 -21.59 -1.37 3.53
C THR A 228 -20.49 -1.23 2.48
N TYR A 229 -20.52 -0.19 1.65
CA TYR A 229 -19.47 0.07 0.67
C TYR A 229 -18.26 0.81 1.28
N SER A 230 -18.45 1.60 2.34
CA SER A 230 -17.35 2.33 2.97
C SER A 230 -16.23 1.43 3.51
N VAL A 231 -16.55 0.19 3.91
CA VAL A 231 -15.53 -0.76 4.41
C VAL A 231 -14.74 -1.47 3.30
N VAL A 232 -15.08 -1.21 2.03
CA VAL A 232 -14.41 -1.70 0.81
C VAL A 232 -14.12 -0.56 -0.16
N ASP A 233 -14.28 0.69 0.27
CA ASP A 233 -13.96 1.88 -0.50
C ASP A 233 -12.52 2.32 -0.19
N SER A 234 -11.73 2.51 -1.24
CA SER A 234 -10.31 2.76 -1.09
C SER A 234 -10.03 4.12 -0.44
N ASP A 235 -10.89 5.11 -0.69
CA ASP A 235 -10.74 6.46 -0.15
C ASP A 235 -11.23 6.52 1.30
N ALA A 236 -12.35 5.89 1.64
CA ALA A 236 -12.82 5.75 3.01
C ALA A 236 -11.76 5.06 3.90
N LEU A 237 -11.12 4.01 3.39
CA LEU A 237 -10.03 3.34 4.09
C LEU A 237 -8.79 4.25 4.24
N GLN A 238 -8.47 5.08 3.24
CA GLN A 238 -7.35 6.03 3.36
C GLN A 238 -7.64 7.15 4.36
N TYR A 239 -8.81 7.80 4.24
CA TYR A 239 -9.23 8.89 5.12
C TYR A 239 -9.31 8.41 6.57
N PHE A 240 -9.94 7.26 6.83
CA PHE A 240 -9.97 6.70 8.16
C PHE A 240 -8.56 6.51 8.71
N ALA A 241 -7.67 5.87 7.95
CA ALA A 241 -6.32 5.55 8.41
C ALA A 241 -5.51 6.79 8.77
N ILE A 242 -5.54 7.84 7.94
CA ILE A 242 -4.79 9.07 8.19
C ILE A 242 -5.42 9.92 9.30
N ASP A 243 -6.75 9.94 9.44
CA ASP A 243 -7.42 10.71 10.48
C ASP A 243 -7.20 10.11 11.87
N VAL A 244 -7.28 8.78 12.01
CA VAL A 244 -6.94 8.14 13.29
C VAL A 244 -5.44 8.25 13.60
N TRP A 245 -4.56 8.21 12.59
CA TRP A 245 -3.14 8.50 12.81
C TRP A 245 -2.93 9.94 13.28
N ALA A 246 -3.63 10.90 12.68
CA ALA A 246 -3.58 12.29 13.10
C ALA A 246 -4.01 12.43 14.57
N TYR A 247 -5.12 11.79 14.96
CA TYR A 247 -5.70 11.88 16.29
C TYR A 247 -4.91 11.11 17.37
N ASP A 248 -4.43 9.90 17.08
CA ASP A 248 -3.78 9.04 18.08
C ASP A 248 -2.27 9.29 18.20
N VAL A 249 -1.62 9.68 17.09
CA VAL A 249 -0.15 9.73 17.00
C VAL A 249 0.38 11.13 16.71
N ALA A 250 -0.07 11.79 15.64
CA ALA A 250 0.55 13.05 15.19
C ALA A 250 0.21 14.23 16.12
N ALA A 251 -1.06 14.32 16.56
CA ALA A 251 -1.54 15.30 17.51
C ALA A 251 -2.46 14.62 18.54
N PRO A 252 -1.90 13.90 19.53
CA PRO A 252 -2.65 13.02 20.43
C PRO A 252 -3.86 13.70 21.10
N GLY A 253 -5.06 13.16 20.85
CA GLY A 253 -6.32 13.62 21.43
C GLY A 253 -6.92 14.88 20.78
N VAL A 254 -6.24 15.46 19.79
CA VAL A 254 -6.69 16.67 19.07
C VAL A 254 -6.85 16.38 17.59
N GLY A 255 -5.87 15.73 16.97
CA GLY A 255 -5.83 15.47 15.53
C GLY A 255 -5.69 16.73 14.67
N CYS A 256 -5.93 16.56 13.38
CA CYS A 256 -6.05 17.64 12.41
C CYS A 256 -7.10 17.28 11.34
N SER A 257 -8.23 16.71 11.78
CA SER A 257 -9.31 16.32 10.88
C SER A 257 -9.77 17.49 10.00
N GLY A 258 -9.80 18.70 10.58
CA GLY A 258 -10.31 19.90 9.91
C GLY A 258 -11.83 19.90 9.78
N GLU A 259 -12.36 21.05 9.42
CA GLU A 259 -13.74 21.23 9.00
C GLU A 259 -13.74 21.44 7.49
N LEU A 260 -14.66 20.80 6.77
CA LEU A 260 -14.83 21.02 5.34
C LEU A 260 -15.10 22.49 5.09
N GLU A 261 -14.26 23.14 4.29
CA GLU A 261 -14.56 24.49 3.81
C GLU A 261 -15.76 24.40 2.88
N GLU A 262 -16.82 25.18 3.17
CA GLU A 262 -17.92 25.36 2.23
C GLU A 262 -17.33 25.91 0.93
N GLU A 263 -17.60 25.25 -0.20
CA GLU A 263 -17.24 25.78 -1.50
C GLU A 263 -17.81 27.20 -1.58
N LYS A 264 -16.91 28.19 -1.65
CA LYS A 264 -17.34 29.54 -1.97
C LYS A 264 -17.91 29.45 -3.38
N GLU A 265 -19.22 29.57 -3.51
CA GLU A 265 -19.83 29.90 -4.79
C GLU A 265 -19.01 31.06 -5.36
N ASP A 266 -18.31 30.82 -6.46
CA ASP A 266 -17.61 31.85 -7.21
C ASP A 266 -18.67 32.86 -7.62
N THR A 267 -18.85 33.88 -6.79
CA THR A 267 -19.64 35.05 -7.13
C THR A 267 -18.95 35.64 -8.36
N PRO A 268 -19.61 35.74 -9.53
CA PRO A 268 -18.96 36.22 -10.73
C PRO A 268 -18.26 37.54 -10.41
N ALA A 269 -16.95 37.58 -10.59
CA ALA A 269 -16.15 38.76 -10.33
C ALA A 269 -16.79 39.95 -11.05
N ALA A 270 -17.16 40.98 -10.28
CA ALA A 270 -17.70 42.21 -10.84
C ALA A 270 -16.62 42.87 -11.72
N THR A 271 -16.70 42.63 -13.02
CA THR A 271 -15.84 43.26 -14.02
C THR A 271 -16.13 44.75 -14.05
N THR A 272 -15.27 45.55 -13.41
CA THR A 272 -15.30 47.01 -13.55
C THR A 272 -15.00 47.38 -15.00
N THR A 273 -16.05 47.74 -15.74
CA THR A 273 -15.96 48.26 -17.11
C THR A 273 -15.99 49.80 -17.08
N PRO A 274 -15.13 50.50 -17.86
CA PRO A 274 -15.17 51.96 -18.00
C PRO A 274 -16.41 52.42 -18.79
N PRO A 275 -16.90 53.66 -18.58
CA PRO A 275 -18.20 54.08 -19.08
C PRO A 275 -18.17 54.29 -20.59
N THR A 276 -19.09 53.64 -21.31
CA THR A 276 -19.34 53.81 -22.75
C THR A 276 -20.86 53.93 -22.96
N PRO A 277 -21.34 54.82 -23.87
CA PRO A 277 -22.66 55.43 -23.78
C PRO A 277 -23.84 54.52 -24.19
N ALA A 278 -25.03 54.99 -23.82
CA ALA A 278 -26.27 54.22 -23.75
C ALA A 278 -26.87 53.73 -25.08
N ALA A 279 -27.36 52.48 -24.98
CA ALA A 279 -28.61 51.90 -25.49
C ALA A 279 -28.83 51.67 -26.99
N THR A 280 -28.71 50.39 -27.38
CA THR A 280 -29.68 49.69 -28.24
C THR A 280 -29.94 48.31 -27.64
N THR A 281 -31.21 47.99 -27.37
CA THR A 281 -31.68 46.72 -26.81
C THR A 281 -31.64 45.62 -27.87
N SER A 282 -30.74 44.65 -27.73
CA SER A 282 -30.80 43.36 -28.40
C SER A 282 -31.14 42.27 -27.39
N SER A 283 -32.07 41.39 -27.76
CA SER A 283 -32.55 40.22 -27.01
C SER A 283 -31.41 39.36 -26.43
N ALA A 284 -31.68 38.74 -25.27
CA ALA A 284 -30.79 37.81 -24.60
C ALA A 284 -30.30 36.69 -25.55
N PRO A 285 -29.05 36.22 -25.41
CA PRO A 285 -28.54 35.11 -26.21
C PRO A 285 -29.36 33.85 -25.93
N GLN A 286 -29.76 33.16 -27.00
CA GLN A 286 -30.51 31.93 -26.92
C GLN A 286 -29.59 30.79 -26.47
N GLU A 287 -29.96 30.06 -25.44
CA GLU A 287 -29.14 28.97 -24.89
C GLU A 287 -29.45 27.67 -25.64
N CYS A 288 -28.46 27.20 -26.40
CA CYS A 288 -28.58 25.96 -27.16
C CYS A 288 -27.76 24.83 -26.53
N HIS A 289 -28.33 23.64 -26.41
CA HIS A 289 -27.62 22.42 -26.07
C HIS A 289 -27.98 21.27 -27.01
N THR A 290 -27.05 20.33 -27.17
CA THR A 290 -27.14 19.21 -28.11
C THR A 290 -27.33 17.91 -27.35
N HIS A 291 -28.32 17.11 -27.74
CA HIS A 291 -28.52 15.77 -27.22
C HIS A 291 -27.67 14.74 -27.99
N ASP A 292 -27.49 13.55 -27.41
CA ASP A 292 -26.65 12.48 -27.96
C ASP A 292 -27.14 11.94 -29.32
N ASP A 293 -28.38 12.24 -29.72
CA ASP A 293 -28.94 11.95 -31.04
C ASP A 293 -28.62 13.03 -32.10
N GLY A 294 -27.86 14.07 -31.72
CA GLY A 294 -27.44 15.18 -32.58
C GLY A 294 -28.49 16.27 -32.73
N VAL A 295 -29.63 16.20 -32.03
CA VAL A 295 -30.67 17.23 -32.07
C VAL A 295 -30.30 18.39 -31.15
N ILE A 296 -30.35 19.62 -31.69
CA ILE A 296 -30.05 20.85 -30.95
C ILE A 296 -31.35 21.51 -30.51
N HIS A 297 -31.47 21.80 -29.21
CA HIS A 297 -32.55 22.58 -28.62
C HIS A 297 -32.02 23.93 -28.17
N CYS A 298 -32.68 25.02 -28.59
CA CYS A 298 -32.38 26.39 -28.20
C CYS A 298 -33.56 27.01 -27.44
N VAL A 299 -33.35 27.46 -26.20
CA VAL A 299 -34.34 28.21 -25.39
C VAL A 299 -34.05 29.70 -25.37
#